data_AF-A0A952NII6-F1
#
_entry.id   AF-A0A952NII6-F1
#
_cell.length_a   1.000
_cell.length_b   1.000
_cell.length_c   1.000
_cell.angle_alpha   90.00
_cell.angle_beta   90.00
_cell.angle_gamma   90.00
#
_symmetry.space_group_name_H-M   'P 1'
#
loop_
_entity.id
_entity.type
_entity.pdbx_description
1 polymer ?
#
loop_
_entity_poly.entity_id
_entity_poly.type
_entity_poly.pdbx_seq_one_letter_code
_entity_poly.pdbx_strand_id
1 'polypeptide(L)'
;MKLITLTAAAALLIGVWAFGPAPIRFRSLESVTETGGPVYNEVSFLPGWNQDIWLMGQSHKGVSLDAQKWDRLMIKVDKITKTASFFQIENGTPAPLKARCFACHSSGPRAVRADVSAREAFVSWADRVKIAAWNLRIKTYGALKSEAGFESSDGAPFKSHLKALSRPLALESCTRCHREGGLRAPLKLEQAATARFLVQNQMMPPFPFRISPQDQAQLEALFVN
;
A
#
# COMPACT_ATOMS: atom_id res chain seq x y z
N MET A 1 -11.01 -21.59 30.16
CA MET A 1 -11.35 -22.09 28.79
C MET A 1 -11.43 -20.92 27.81
N LYS A 2 -10.34 -20.61 27.09
CA LYS A 2 -10.31 -19.66 25.97
C LYS A 2 -9.26 -20.15 24.96
N LEU A 3 -9.64 -21.07 24.07
CA LEU A 3 -8.72 -21.61 23.07
C LEU A 3 -9.41 -22.02 21.74
N ILE A 4 -10.53 -21.38 21.39
CA ILE A 4 -11.34 -21.81 20.21
C ILE A 4 -11.45 -20.73 19.11
N THR A 5 -10.93 -19.51 19.29
CA THR A 5 -11.11 -18.43 18.29
C THR A 5 -9.99 -18.25 17.25
N LEU A 6 -8.92 -19.07 17.26
CA LEU A 6 -7.79 -18.91 16.33
C LEU A 6 -7.82 -19.82 15.10
N THR A 7 -8.57 -20.93 15.11
CA THR A 7 -8.56 -21.91 14.01
C THR A 7 -9.47 -21.53 12.83
N ALA A 8 -10.55 -20.78 13.06
CA ALA A 8 -11.46 -20.37 11.98
C ALA A 8 -10.85 -19.31 11.03
N ALA A 9 -9.96 -18.46 11.52
CA ALA A 9 -9.30 -17.43 10.70
C ALA A 9 -8.27 -18.04 9.72
N ALA A 10 -7.54 -19.07 10.15
CA ALA A 10 -6.54 -19.74 9.32
C ALA A 10 -7.19 -20.56 8.17
N ALA A 11 -8.30 -21.25 8.43
CA ALA A 11 -9.01 -22.04 7.42
C ALA A 11 -9.64 -21.15 6.32
N LEU A 12 -10.13 -19.95 6.68
CA LEU A 12 -10.66 -18.99 5.71
C LEU A 12 -9.56 -18.42 4.80
N LEU A 13 -8.34 -18.22 5.33
CA LEU A 13 -7.21 -17.70 4.58
C LEU A 13 -6.72 -18.69 3.52
N ILE A 14 -6.73 -20.00 3.78
CA ILE A 14 -6.25 -21.00 2.81
C ILE A 14 -7.21 -21.14 1.61
N GLY A 15 -8.54 -21.20 1.85
CA GLY A 15 -9.52 -21.36 0.77
C GLY A 15 -9.63 -20.14 -0.16
N VAL A 16 -9.43 -18.94 0.39
CA VAL A 16 -9.49 -17.68 -0.35
C VAL A 16 -8.36 -17.52 -1.38
N TRP A 17 -7.19 -18.12 -1.13
CA TRP A 17 -6.08 -18.08 -2.08
C TRP A 17 -6.20 -19.11 -3.21
N ALA A 18 -6.87 -20.24 -2.98
CA ALA A 18 -7.04 -21.29 -3.99
C ALA A 18 -8.15 -20.97 -5.01
N PHE A 19 -9.14 -20.15 -4.65
CA PHE A 19 -10.30 -19.83 -5.50
C PHE A 19 -10.56 -18.32 -5.67
N GLY A 20 -9.62 -17.46 -5.22
CA GLY A 20 -9.70 -16.02 -5.41
C GLY A 20 -9.54 -15.63 -6.89
N PRO A 21 -10.03 -14.45 -7.31
CA PRO A 21 -9.84 -13.98 -8.67
C PRO A 21 -8.34 -13.91 -8.99
N ALA A 22 -7.97 -14.41 -10.17
CA ALA A 22 -6.57 -14.56 -10.58
C ALA A 22 -5.75 -13.31 -10.25
N PRO A 23 -4.61 -13.45 -9.54
CA PRO A 23 -3.78 -12.31 -9.19
C PRO A 23 -3.16 -11.70 -10.44
N ILE A 24 -2.89 -10.39 -10.40
CA ILE A 24 -2.15 -9.70 -11.47
C ILE A 24 -0.70 -9.54 -11.02
N ARG A 25 0.22 -10.09 -11.81
CA ARG A 25 1.66 -9.93 -11.60
C ARG A 25 2.20 -8.82 -12.50
N PHE A 26 3.02 -7.93 -11.93
CA PHE A 26 3.57 -6.78 -12.65
C PHE A 26 4.86 -6.27 -12.01
N ARG A 27 5.69 -5.55 -12.78
CA ARG A 27 6.80 -4.74 -12.23
C ARG A 27 6.24 -3.45 -11.61
N SER A 28 6.66 -3.13 -10.39
CA SER A 28 6.29 -1.89 -9.70
C SER A 28 6.87 -0.67 -10.43
N LEU A 29 6.07 0.38 -10.60
CA LEU A 29 6.62 1.71 -10.91
C LEU A 29 7.16 2.42 -9.67
N GLU A 30 6.67 2.08 -8.46
CA GLU A 30 7.00 2.84 -7.23
C GLU A 30 8.12 2.22 -6.41
N SER A 31 8.22 0.89 -6.46
CA SER A 31 9.10 0.13 -5.57
C SER A 31 10.34 -0.32 -6.34
N VAL A 32 11.50 -0.02 -5.78
CA VAL A 32 12.81 -0.50 -6.24
C VAL A 32 13.54 -1.20 -5.10
N THR A 33 14.51 -2.05 -5.43
CA THR A 33 15.42 -2.63 -4.44
C THR A 33 16.38 -1.55 -3.91
N GLU A 34 17.15 -1.88 -2.86
CA GLU A 34 18.20 -1.00 -2.33
C GLU A 34 19.25 -0.61 -3.39
N THR A 35 19.50 -1.49 -4.35
CA THR A 35 20.40 -1.25 -5.48
C THR A 35 19.74 -0.55 -6.68
N GLY A 36 18.49 -0.12 -6.54
CA GLY A 36 17.70 0.50 -7.62
C GLY A 36 17.12 -0.50 -8.64
N GLY A 37 17.20 -1.80 -8.35
CA GLY A 37 16.63 -2.86 -9.19
C GLY A 37 15.10 -2.96 -9.11
N PRO A 38 14.47 -3.73 -10.01
CA PRO A 38 13.02 -3.83 -10.08
C PRO A 38 12.43 -4.63 -8.92
N VAL A 39 11.26 -4.20 -8.45
CA VAL A 39 10.41 -4.99 -7.56
C VAL A 39 9.20 -5.49 -8.34
N TYR A 40 8.89 -6.78 -8.17
CA TYR A 40 7.71 -7.39 -8.78
C TYR A 40 6.61 -7.55 -7.74
N ASN A 41 5.39 -7.28 -8.14
CA ASN A 41 4.21 -7.41 -7.30
C ASN A 41 3.23 -8.39 -7.90
N GLU A 42 2.47 -9.03 -7.04
CA GLU A 42 1.34 -9.89 -7.37
C GLU A 42 0.17 -9.44 -6.51
N VAL A 43 -0.87 -8.87 -7.11
CA VAL A 43 -2.00 -8.31 -6.36
C VAL A 43 -3.29 -9.05 -6.69
N SER A 44 -4.06 -9.39 -5.66
CA SER A 44 -5.44 -9.85 -5.79
C SER A 44 -6.37 -9.09 -4.86
N PHE A 45 -7.65 -9.06 -5.25
CA PHE A 45 -8.69 -8.29 -4.57
C PHE A 45 -9.90 -9.18 -4.33
N LEU A 46 -10.37 -9.19 -3.09
CA LEU A 46 -11.49 -10.01 -2.63
C LEU A 46 -12.55 -9.07 -2.04
N PRO A 47 -13.59 -8.73 -2.81
CA PRO A 47 -14.66 -7.90 -2.32
C PRO A 47 -15.52 -8.69 -1.33
N GLY A 48 -16.01 -8.02 -0.28
CA GLY A 48 -17.03 -8.54 0.62
C GLY A 48 -18.08 -7.48 0.92
N TRP A 49 -19.11 -7.80 1.71
CA TRP A 49 -20.17 -6.84 2.02
C TRP A 49 -19.70 -5.74 2.98
N ASN A 50 -19.12 -6.12 4.12
CA ASN A 50 -18.64 -5.18 5.15
C ASN A 50 -17.13 -4.95 5.10
N GLN A 51 -16.40 -5.83 4.43
CA GLN A 51 -14.95 -5.78 4.35
C GLN A 51 -14.49 -6.08 2.93
N ASP A 52 -13.38 -5.47 2.54
CA ASP A 52 -12.65 -5.82 1.34
C ASP A 52 -11.24 -6.27 1.74
N ILE A 53 -10.69 -7.26 1.04
CA ILE A 53 -9.33 -7.78 1.31
C ILE A 53 -8.47 -7.58 0.06
N TRP A 54 -7.32 -6.95 0.26
CA TRP A 54 -6.25 -6.83 -0.72
C TRP A 54 -5.11 -7.73 -0.32
N LEU A 55 -4.71 -8.62 -1.22
CA LEU A 55 -3.56 -9.49 -1.02
C LEU A 55 -2.47 -9.04 -1.97
N MET A 56 -1.24 -8.99 -1.46
CA MET A 56 -0.07 -8.54 -2.21
C MET A 56 1.08 -9.48 -1.94
N GLY A 57 1.67 -10.05 -2.98
CA GLY A 57 3.00 -10.63 -2.97
C GLY A 57 4.00 -9.63 -3.50
N GLN A 58 5.18 -9.53 -2.89
CA GLN A 58 6.28 -8.68 -3.34
C GLN A 58 7.58 -9.49 -3.46
N SER A 59 8.27 -9.39 -4.60
CA SER A 59 9.58 -9.99 -4.83
C SER A 59 10.62 -8.93 -5.15
N HIS A 60 11.72 -8.96 -4.38
CA HIS A 60 12.90 -8.11 -4.51
C HIS A 60 14.03 -8.76 -5.32
N LYS A 61 13.83 -10.01 -5.77
CA LYS A 61 14.90 -10.85 -6.34
C LYS A 61 14.51 -11.44 -7.71
N GLY A 62 13.46 -10.92 -8.35
CA GLY A 62 13.03 -11.30 -9.69
C GLY A 62 11.62 -11.90 -9.77
N VAL A 63 11.07 -11.92 -10.99
CA VAL A 63 9.70 -12.37 -11.29
C VAL A 63 9.50 -13.88 -11.18
N SER A 64 10.57 -14.66 -11.35
CA SER A 64 10.56 -16.12 -11.49
C SER A 64 10.85 -16.87 -10.20
N LEU A 65 11.04 -16.16 -9.08
CA LEU A 65 11.24 -16.84 -7.81
C LEU A 65 9.97 -17.56 -7.39
N ASP A 66 10.18 -18.72 -6.77
CA ASP A 66 9.13 -19.48 -6.11
C ASP A 66 8.24 -18.53 -5.31
N ALA A 67 6.93 -18.58 -5.59
CA ALA A 67 5.92 -17.75 -4.98
C ALA A 67 5.93 -17.83 -3.43
N GLN A 68 6.52 -18.90 -2.87
CA GLN A 68 6.73 -19.05 -1.43
C GLN A 68 7.81 -18.10 -0.86
N LYS A 69 8.72 -17.59 -1.69
CA LYS A 69 9.79 -16.66 -1.29
C LYS A 69 9.39 -15.18 -1.39
N TRP A 70 8.17 -14.91 -1.86
CA TRP A 70 7.64 -13.56 -1.96
C TRP A 70 7.14 -13.11 -0.60
N ASP A 71 7.43 -11.88 -0.22
CA ASP A 71 6.82 -11.28 0.96
C ASP A 71 5.31 -11.17 0.74
N ARG A 72 4.51 -11.67 1.68
CA ARG A 72 3.05 -11.64 1.59
C ARG A 72 2.49 -10.59 2.54
N LEU A 73 1.68 -9.70 1.99
CA LEU A 73 1.00 -8.63 2.69
C LEU A 73 -0.50 -8.78 2.47
N MET A 74 -1.27 -8.46 3.51
CA MET A 74 -2.72 -8.36 3.44
C MET A 74 -3.16 -7.00 3.98
N ILE A 75 -4.04 -6.33 3.25
CA ILE A 75 -4.72 -5.11 3.71
C ILE A 75 -6.20 -5.43 3.82
N LYS A 76 -6.72 -5.42 5.05
CA LYS A 76 -8.16 -5.56 5.32
C LYS A 76 -8.77 -4.18 5.44
N VAL A 77 -9.72 -3.85 4.58
CA VAL A 77 -10.49 -2.61 4.64
C VAL A 77 -11.87 -2.88 5.22
N ASP A 78 -12.11 -2.42 6.44
CA ASP A 78 -13.43 -2.39 7.06
C ASP A 78 -14.19 -1.15 6.59
N LYS A 79 -15.31 -1.38 5.91
CA LYS A 79 -16.11 -0.32 5.29
C LYS A 79 -17.08 0.34 6.27
N ILE A 80 -17.39 -0.32 7.38
CA ILE A 80 -18.23 0.20 8.46
C ILE A 80 -17.41 1.15 9.33
N THR A 81 -16.27 0.67 9.84
CA THR A 81 -15.41 1.45 10.74
C THR A 81 -14.43 2.37 10.01
N LYS A 82 -14.39 2.32 8.66
CA LYS A 82 -13.48 3.08 7.81
C LYS A 82 -12.01 2.91 8.22
N THR A 83 -11.63 1.66 8.47
CA THR A 83 -10.28 1.29 8.93
C THR A 83 -9.60 0.38 7.91
N ALA A 84 -8.30 0.60 7.67
CA ALA A 84 -7.42 -0.27 6.92
C ALA A 84 -6.38 -0.90 7.87
N SER A 85 -6.46 -2.21 8.05
CA SER A 85 -5.52 -2.99 8.87
C SER A 85 -4.50 -3.70 7.98
N PHE A 86 -3.22 -3.56 8.30
CA PHE A 86 -2.09 -4.08 7.51
C PHE A 86 -1.44 -5.28 8.20
N PHE A 87 -1.28 -6.38 7.49
CA PHE A 87 -0.70 -7.61 8.00
C PHE A 87 0.46 -8.06 7.10
N GLN A 88 1.59 -8.44 7.71
CA GLN A 88 2.55 -9.34 7.08
C GLN A 88 2.07 -10.77 7.32
N ILE A 89 2.12 -11.60 6.28
CA ILE A 89 1.72 -13.01 6.34
C ILE A 89 2.95 -13.86 6.03
N GLU A 90 3.19 -14.87 6.87
CA GLU A 90 4.19 -15.90 6.63
C GLU A 90 3.56 -17.26 6.95
N ASN A 91 3.73 -18.24 6.07
CA ASN A 91 3.15 -19.59 6.24
C ASN A 91 1.64 -19.59 6.56
N GLY A 92 0.89 -18.61 6.02
CA GLY A 92 -0.55 -18.48 6.22
C GLY A 92 -1.00 -17.80 7.52
N THR A 93 -0.06 -17.37 8.36
CA THR A 93 -0.35 -16.70 9.63
C THR A 93 0.20 -15.28 9.68
N PRO A 94 -0.39 -14.36 10.47
CA PRO A 94 0.21 -13.06 10.75
C PRO A 94 1.63 -13.20 11.31
N ALA A 95 2.54 -12.37 10.81
CA ALA A 95 3.94 -12.33 11.19
C ALA A 95 4.37 -10.88 11.47
N PRO A 96 5.51 -10.65 12.15
CA PRO A 96 6.03 -9.31 12.37
C PRO A 96 6.21 -8.55 11.03
N LEU A 97 5.87 -7.26 11.02
CA LEU A 97 6.03 -6.43 9.82
C LEU A 97 7.50 -6.34 9.43
N LYS A 98 7.80 -6.46 8.13
CA LYS A 98 9.15 -6.26 7.60
C LYS A 98 9.45 -4.81 7.21
N ALA A 99 8.41 -3.99 7.13
CA ALA A 99 8.50 -2.60 6.69
C ALA A 99 7.47 -1.72 7.40
N ARG A 100 7.76 -0.42 7.43
CA ARG A 100 6.86 0.62 7.97
C ARG A 100 5.75 0.92 6.98
N CYS A 101 4.70 0.10 6.98
CA CYS A 101 3.59 0.22 6.01
C CYS A 101 2.96 1.62 6.03
N PHE A 102 2.90 2.31 7.17
CA PHE A 102 2.33 3.65 7.25
C PHE A 102 3.11 4.72 6.47
N ALA A 103 4.42 4.54 6.24
CA ALA A 103 5.22 5.45 5.43
C ALA A 103 4.75 5.52 3.96
N CYS A 104 4.08 4.46 3.50
CA CYS A 104 3.45 4.41 2.19
C CYS A 104 1.92 4.57 2.28
N HIS A 105 1.28 4.10 3.35
CA HIS A 105 -0.17 3.93 3.41
C HIS A 105 -0.82 4.77 4.51
N SER A 106 -0.82 6.10 4.35
CA SER A 106 -1.48 6.99 5.31
C SER A 106 -3.01 6.83 5.36
N SER A 107 -3.63 6.43 4.25
CA SER A 107 -5.09 6.38 4.07
C SER A 107 -5.58 5.06 3.45
N GLY A 108 -5.00 3.93 3.89
CA GLY A 108 -5.35 2.59 3.39
C GLY A 108 -4.60 2.16 2.12
N PRO A 109 -5.18 1.25 1.31
CA PRO A 109 -4.55 0.77 0.08
C PRO A 109 -4.18 1.93 -0.86
N ARG A 110 -3.05 1.80 -1.55
CA ARG A 110 -2.63 2.74 -2.60
C ARG A 110 -2.97 2.20 -3.97
N ALA A 111 -3.09 3.12 -4.92
CA ALA A 111 -3.30 2.75 -6.31
C ALA A 111 -2.20 1.80 -6.80
N VAL A 112 -2.63 0.71 -7.42
CA VAL A 112 -1.79 -0.28 -8.09
C VAL A 112 -1.19 0.37 -9.33
N ARG A 113 0.14 0.50 -9.37
CA ARG A 113 0.88 1.19 -10.44
C ARG A 113 1.84 0.21 -11.10
N ALA A 114 1.31 -0.46 -12.12
CA ALA A 114 2.05 -1.43 -12.89
C ALA A 114 2.83 -0.77 -14.02
N ASP A 115 4.07 -1.21 -14.21
CA ASP A 115 4.86 -0.85 -15.37
C ASP A 115 4.39 -1.68 -16.57
N VAL A 116 3.59 -1.05 -17.43
CA VAL A 116 3.00 -1.68 -18.62
C VAL A 116 3.98 -1.86 -19.78
N SER A 117 5.20 -1.33 -19.65
CA SER A 117 6.28 -1.46 -20.64
C SER A 117 7.23 -2.62 -20.33
N ALA A 118 7.18 -3.17 -19.11
CA ALA A 118 8.01 -4.29 -18.68
C ALA A 118 7.68 -5.56 -19.48
N ARG A 119 8.69 -6.17 -20.10
CA ARG A 119 8.52 -7.40 -20.91
C ARG A 119 8.46 -8.64 -20.04
N GLU A 120 9.23 -8.63 -18.94
CA GLU A 120 9.39 -9.75 -18.03
C GLU A 120 8.18 -9.99 -17.11
N ALA A 121 7.29 -9.01 -16.99
CA ALA A 121 6.04 -9.09 -16.24
C ALA A 121 4.94 -8.38 -17.02
N PHE A 122 4.56 -8.97 -18.17
CA PHE A 122 3.61 -8.39 -19.10
C PHE A 122 2.23 -8.19 -18.47
N VAL A 123 1.71 -6.98 -18.58
CA VAL A 123 0.35 -6.62 -18.13
C VAL A 123 -0.56 -6.53 -19.34
N SER A 124 -1.43 -7.53 -19.48
CA SER A 124 -2.39 -7.62 -20.58
C SER A 124 -3.37 -6.44 -20.56
N TRP A 125 -4.06 -6.19 -21.68
CA TRP A 125 -5.09 -5.16 -21.72
C TRP A 125 -6.22 -5.43 -20.70
N ALA A 126 -6.62 -6.69 -20.53
CA ALA A 126 -7.61 -7.08 -19.53
C ALA A 126 -7.14 -6.76 -18.10
N ASP A 127 -5.87 -7.02 -17.80
CA ASP A 127 -5.27 -6.68 -16.50
C ASP A 127 -5.22 -5.17 -16.28
N ARG A 128 -4.96 -4.37 -17.32
CA ARG A 128 -4.99 -2.90 -17.22
C ARG A 128 -6.38 -2.39 -16.85
N VAL A 129 -7.43 -2.93 -17.48
CA VAL A 129 -8.82 -2.58 -17.16
C VAL A 129 -9.15 -2.97 -15.71
N LYS A 130 -8.71 -4.16 -15.28
CA LYS A 130 -8.90 -4.65 -13.91
C LYS A 130 -8.15 -3.79 -12.89
N ILE A 131 -6.91 -3.41 -13.16
CA ILE A 131 -6.13 -2.46 -12.34
C ILE A 131 -6.83 -1.11 -12.27
N ALA A 132 -7.37 -0.59 -13.39
CA ALA A 132 -8.10 0.67 -13.39
C ALA A 132 -9.37 0.60 -12.51
N ALA A 133 -10.13 -0.49 -12.60
CA ALA A 133 -11.29 -0.73 -11.73
C ALA A 133 -10.89 -0.83 -10.25
N TRP A 134 -9.78 -1.51 -9.94
CA TRP A 134 -9.23 -1.57 -8.58
C TRP A 134 -8.80 -0.19 -8.07
N ASN A 135 -8.13 0.62 -8.89
CA ASN A 135 -7.73 1.97 -8.52
C ASN A 135 -8.94 2.90 -8.29
N LEU A 136 -10.00 2.74 -9.08
CA LEU A 136 -11.26 3.42 -8.83
C LEU A 136 -11.85 2.98 -7.50
N ARG A 137 -11.88 1.66 -7.22
CA ARG A 137 -12.36 1.12 -5.94
C ARG A 137 -11.58 1.70 -4.76
N ILE A 138 -10.25 1.73 -4.83
CA ILE A 138 -9.37 2.31 -3.81
C ILE A 138 -9.66 3.80 -3.60
N LYS A 139 -10.01 4.53 -4.67
CA LYS A 139 -10.43 5.93 -4.58
C LYS A 139 -11.75 6.08 -3.81
N THR A 140 -12.71 5.18 -4.01
CA THR A 140 -14.03 5.25 -3.34
C THR A 140 -13.98 5.04 -1.82
N TYR A 141 -12.89 4.50 -1.27
CA TYR A 141 -12.78 4.34 0.19
C TYR A 141 -12.72 5.67 0.94
N GLY A 142 -12.23 6.74 0.30
CA GLY A 142 -12.04 8.05 0.93
C GLY A 142 -10.90 8.04 1.95
N ALA A 143 -11.11 8.75 3.06
CA ALA A 143 -10.20 8.75 4.20
C ALA A 143 -10.43 7.49 5.04
N LEU A 144 -9.38 6.71 5.25
CA LEU A 144 -9.37 5.54 6.11
C LEU A 144 -8.38 5.74 7.26
N LYS A 145 -8.73 5.25 8.45
CA LYS A 145 -7.78 5.11 9.56
C LYS A 145 -6.87 3.92 9.26
N SER A 146 -5.56 4.15 9.21
CA SER A 146 -4.59 3.09 8.94
C SER A 146 -3.97 2.58 10.24
N GLU A 147 -3.96 1.25 10.40
CA GLU A 147 -3.57 0.56 11.64
C GLU A 147 -2.76 -0.72 11.36
N ALA A 148 -1.94 -1.12 12.31
CA ALA A 148 -1.32 -2.43 12.29
C ALA A 148 -2.40 -3.50 12.52
N GLY A 149 -2.47 -4.49 11.63
CA GLY A 149 -3.28 -5.69 11.86
C GLY A 149 -2.61 -6.67 12.82
N PHE A 150 -1.28 -6.67 12.84
CA PHE A 150 -0.43 -7.37 13.79
C PHE A 150 0.86 -6.58 13.96
N GLU A 151 1.21 -6.24 15.20
CA GLU A 151 2.45 -5.54 15.54
C GLU A 151 3.18 -6.36 16.61
N SER A 152 4.48 -6.54 16.44
CA SER A 152 5.35 -7.29 17.33
C SER A 152 6.61 -6.48 17.61
N SER A 153 7.21 -6.65 18.78
CA SER A 153 8.50 -6.04 19.14
C SER A 153 9.63 -6.44 18.19
N ASP A 154 9.51 -7.61 17.57
CA ASP A 154 10.56 -8.20 16.73
C ASP A 154 10.44 -7.75 15.26
N GLY A 155 9.43 -6.94 14.93
CA GLY A 155 9.18 -6.41 13.60
C GLY A 155 9.47 -4.91 13.46
N ALA A 156 9.42 -4.42 12.23
CA ALA A 156 9.37 -3.00 11.97
C ALA A 156 8.07 -2.41 12.57
N PRO A 157 8.12 -1.23 13.20
CA PRO A 157 6.91 -0.61 13.72
C PRO A 157 6.01 -0.20 12.56
N PHE A 158 4.69 -0.22 12.74
CA PHE A 158 3.77 0.19 11.68
C PHE A 158 3.93 1.68 11.33
N LYS A 159 4.09 2.52 12.36
CA LYS A 159 4.36 3.97 12.28
C LYS A 159 5.69 4.31 12.91
N SER A 160 6.29 5.44 12.55
CA SER A 160 7.45 5.94 13.27
C SER A 160 7.13 6.23 14.73
N HIS A 161 8.07 5.88 15.61
CA HIS A 161 8.11 6.44 16.96
C HIS A 161 8.83 7.80 17.01
N LEU A 162 9.51 8.21 15.93
CA LEU A 162 10.21 9.50 15.89
C LEU A 162 9.19 10.64 15.80
N LYS A 163 9.09 11.43 16.88
CA LYS A 163 8.20 12.60 16.96
C LYS A 163 8.37 13.55 15.78
N ALA A 164 9.62 13.75 15.33
CA ALA A 164 9.93 14.56 14.15
C ALA A 164 9.17 14.12 12.89
N LEU A 165 9.06 12.81 12.64
CA LEU A 165 8.37 12.24 11.47
C LEU A 165 6.84 12.26 11.60
N SER A 166 6.33 12.43 12.82
CA SER A 166 4.89 12.51 13.09
C SER A 166 4.27 13.87 12.75
N ARG A 167 5.10 14.88 12.49
CA ARG A 167 4.66 16.24 12.12
C ARG A 167 3.93 16.24 10.77
N PRO A 168 2.92 17.11 10.57
CA PRO A 168 2.26 17.23 9.28
C PRO A 168 3.22 17.56 8.14
N LEU A 169 3.00 16.98 6.96
CA LEU A 169 3.60 17.43 5.72
C LEU A 169 2.77 18.60 5.19
N ALA A 170 3.10 19.80 5.64
CA ALA A 170 2.30 21.02 5.46
C ALA A 170 2.50 21.69 4.08
N LEU A 171 2.34 20.92 3.00
CA LEU A 171 2.34 21.46 1.64
C LEU A 171 0.92 21.92 1.27
N GLU A 172 0.75 23.16 0.82
CA GLU A 172 -0.57 23.75 0.55
C GLU A 172 -1.32 22.93 -0.52
N SER A 173 -0.63 22.54 -1.58
CA SER A 173 -1.18 21.73 -2.66
C SER A 173 -1.69 20.36 -2.16
N CYS A 174 -1.02 19.77 -1.16
CA CYS A 174 -1.40 18.46 -0.62
C CYS A 174 -2.55 18.55 0.39
N THR A 175 -2.58 19.60 1.23
CA THR A 175 -3.61 19.77 2.26
C THR A 175 -5.00 20.02 1.70
N ARG A 176 -5.13 20.42 0.43
CA ARG A 176 -6.42 20.48 -0.29
C ARG A 176 -7.20 19.17 -0.23
N CYS A 177 -6.52 18.03 -0.28
CA CYS A 177 -7.13 16.70 -0.14
C CYS A 177 -6.81 16.02 1.19
N HIS A 178 -5.62 16.29 1.74
CA HIS A 178 -5.05 15.65 2.93
C HIS A 178 -5.10 16.55 4.18
N ARG A 179 -6.18 17.32 4.37
CA ARG A 179 -6.44 18.02 5.63
C ARG A 179 -7.23 17.14 6.59
N GLU A 180 -7.31 17.53 7.86
CA GLU A 180 -8.21 16.91 8.81
C GLU A 180 -9.66 17.02 8.32
N GLY A 181 -10.40 15.91 8.37
CA GLY A 181 -11.75 15.80 7.77
C GLY A 181 -11.78 15.87 6.24
N GLY A 182 -10.63 15.87 5.57
CA GLY A 182 -10.52 15.91 4.11
C GLY A 182 -10.91 14.61 3.41
N LEU A 183 -10.84 14.62 2.08
CA LEU A 183 -11.11 13.44 1.25
C LEU A 183 -10.14 12.28 1.53
N ARG A 184 -8.94 12.59 2.02
CA ARG A 184 -7.88 11.65 2.38
C ARG A 184 -7.32 11.99 3.75
N ALA A 185 -6.75 10.99 4.41
CA ALA A 185 -6.11 11.20 5.71
C ALA A 185 -4.92 12.18 5.60
N PRO A 186 -4.64 12.97 6.66
CA PRO A 186 -3.51 13.88 6.69
C PRO A 186 -2.17 13.20 6.41
N LEU A 187 -1.31 13.88 5.65
CA LEU A 187 0.07 13.47 5.42
C LEU A 187 0.98 13.98 6.52
N LYS A 188 1.96 13.16 6.89
CA LYS A 188 3.03 13.48 7.83
C LYS A 188 4.37 13.42 7.13
N LEU A 189 5.42 13.92 7.78
CA LEU A 189 6.78 13.85 7.26
C LEU A 189 7.26 12.42 7.02
N GLU A 190 6.72 11.43 7.74
CA GLU A 190 6.94 10.01 7.46
C GLU A 190 6.55 9.59 6.03
N GLN A 191 5.61 10.30 5.38
CA GLN A 191 5.21 10.05 3.99
C GLN A 191 5.95 10.93 2.97
N ALA A 192 6.92 11.75 3.37
CA ALA A 192 7.58 12.70 2.48
C ALA A 192 8.25 12.01 1.27
N ALA A 193 8.92 10.87 1.49
CA ALA A 193 9.60 10.15 0.40
C ALA A 193 8.60 9.63 -0.65
N THR A 194 7.49 9.06 -0.16
CA THR A 194 6.35 8.67 -1.01
C THR A 194 5.79 9.87 -1.78
N ALA A 195 5.56 10.99 -1.10
CA ALA A 195 5.00 12.19 -1.73
C ALA A 195 5.93 12.72 -2.82
N ARG A 196 7.24 12.78 -2.55
CA ARG A 196 8.27 13.19 -3.51
C ARG A 196 8.24 12.34 -4.75
N PHE A 197 8.29 11.01 -4.59
CA PHE A 197 8.22 10.08 -5.73
C PHE A 197 6.97 10.34 -6.59
N LEU A 198 5.81 10.46 -5.96
CA LEU A 198 4.54 10.65 -6.67
C LEU A 198 4.49 11.99 -7.42
N VAL A 199 5.05 13.04 -6.84
CA VAL A 199 5.11 14.38 -7.45
C VAL A 199 6.07 14.38 -8.64
N GLN A 200 7.28 13.84 -8.47
CA GLN A 200 8.29 13.78 -9.53
C GLN A 200 7.81 12.98 -10.74
N ASN A 201 7.01 11.94 -10.51
CA ASN A 201 6.44 11.11 -11.57
C ASN A 201 5.07 11.60 -12.08
N GLN A 202 4.64 12.82 -11.71
CA GLN A 202 3.36 13.42 -12.14
C GLN A 202 2.13 12.56 -11.78
N MET A 203 2.25 11.73 -10.75
CA MET A 203 1.17 10.87 -10.24
C MET A 203 0.34 11.57 -9.16
N MET A 204 0.89 12.64 -8.57
CA MET A 204 0.20 13.54 -7.65
C MET A 204 0.63 14.99 -7.90
N PRO A 205 -0.24 15.98 -7.64
CA PRO A 205 -1.66 15.85 -7.34
C PRO A 205 -2.49 15.28 -8.51
N PRO A 206 -3.71 14.76 -8.29
CA PRO A 206 -4.55 14.29 -9.38
C PRO A 206 -5.10 15.48 -10.20
N PHE A 207 -5.35 15.27 -11.49
CA PHE A 207 -6.04 16.27 -12.32
C PHE A 207 -7.38 16.72 -11.70
N PRO A 208 -7.74 18.02 -11.75
CA PRO A 208 -7.03 19.13 -12.40
C PRO A 208 -6.01 19.85 -11.51
N PHE A 209 -5.71 19.32 -10.32
CA PHE A 209 -4.78 19.94 -9.38
C PHE A 209 -3.33 19.81 -9.86
N ARG A 210 -2.48 20.74 -9.42
CA ARG A 210 -1.04 20.76 -9.67
C ARG A 210 -0.32 21.12 -8.38
N ILE A 211 0.91 20.63 -8.24
CA ILE A 211 1.78 21.11 -7.16
C ILE A 211 2.25 22.53 -7.50
N SER A 212 2.27 23.41 -6.51
CA SER A 212 2.87 24.73 -6.67
C SER A 212 4.40 24.61 -6.75
N PRO A 213 5.10 25.50 -7.47
CA PRO A 213 6.57 25.53 -7.47
C PRO A 213 7.15 25.64 -6.05
N GLN A 214 6.48 26.39 -5.17
CA GLN A 214 6.87 26.56 -3.77
C GLN A 214 6.76 25.26 -2.98
N ASP A 215 5.64 24.53 -3.09
CA ASP A 215 5.47 23.24 -2.42
C ASP A 215 6.45 22.20 -2.96
N GLN A 216 6.75 22.23 -4.26
CA GLN A 216 7.74 21.35 -4.86
C GLN A 216 9.14 21.64 -4.29
N ALA A 217 9.55 22.90 -4.22
CA ALA A 217 10.83 23.29 -3.62
C ALA A 217 10.90 22.90 -2.13
N GLN A 218 9.83 23.12 -1.37
CA GLN A 218 9.75 22.71 0.04
C GLN A 218 9.86 21.19 0.21
N LEU A 219 9.22 20.41 -0.67
CA LEU A 219 9.29 18.95 -0.64
C LEU A 219 10.70 18.44 -0.96
N GLU A 220 11.38 19.02 -1.94
CA GLU A 220 12.76 18.66 -2.29
C GLU A 220 13.75 19.03 -1.20
N ALA A 221 13.57 20.19 -0.55
CA ALA A 221 14.42 20.64 0.55
C ALA A 221 14.45 19.69 1.77
N LEU A 222 13.46 18.79 1.91
CA LEU A 222 13.48 17.75 2.95
C LEU A 222 14.54 16.66 2.72
N PHE A 223 15.16 16.62 1.54
CA PHE A 223 16.10 15.57 1.12
C PHE A 223 17.47 16.10 0.69
N VAL A 224 17.68 17.41 0.76
CA VAL A 224 18.98 18.04 0.54
C VAL A 224 19.62 18.20 1.91
N ASN A 225 20.77 17.54 2.11
CA ASN A 225 21.61 17.71 3.29
C ASN A 225 22.41 19.00 3.19
#